data_AF-A0A497JBJ2-F1
#
_entry.id   AF-A0A497JBJ2-F1
#
_cell.length_a   1.000
_cell.length_b   1.000
_cell.length_c   1.000
_cell.angle_alpha   90.00
_cell.angle_beta   90.00
_cell.angle_gamma   90.00
#
_symmetry.space_group_name_H-M   'P 1'
#
loop_
_entity.id
_entity.type
_entity.pdbx_description
1 polymer ?
#
loop_
_entity_poly.entity_id
_entity_poly.type
_entity_poly.pdbx_seq_one_letter_code
_entity_poly.pdbx_strand_id
1 'polypeptide(L)' 'MKNLVITISGLIGSGKTTVAKALAEKLMLRHVQAGMVFREMAKERGMSLQEFSKLAEKDKSFDRLVDE' A
#
# COMPACT_ATOMS: atom_id res chain seq x y z
N MET A 1 11.93 19.87 3.46
CA MET A 1 11.44 19.57 2.09
C MET A 1 10.17 18.75 2.24
N LYS A 2 9.11 19.00 1.46
CA LYS A 2 7.90 18.16 1.50
C LYS A 2 8.15 16.90 0.66
N ASN A 3 7.96 15.72 1.25
CA ASN A 3 8.00 14.47 0.51
C ASN A 3 6.75 14.38 -0.39
N LEU A 4 6.96 14.08 -1.68
CA LEU A 4 5.87 13.93 -2.64
C LEU A 4 5.29 12.51 -2.55
N VAL A 5 4.01 12.41 -2.20
CA VAL A 5 3.25 11.16 -2.15
C VAL A 5 2.13 11.23 -3.18
N ILE A 6 1.98 10.18 -3.99
CA ILE A 6 0.98 10.11 -5.06
C ILE A 6 0.18 8.81 -4.90
N THR A 7 -1.13 8.94 -4.69
CA THR A 7 -2.06 7.80 -4.58
C THR A 7 -2.89 7.69 -5.86
N ILE A 8 -2.93 6.50 -6.47
CA ILE A 8 -3.65 6.24 -7.73
C ILE A 8 -4.76 5.22 -7.48
N SER A 9 -6.02 5.63 -7.69
CA SER A 9 -7.23 4.82 -7.51
C SER A 9 -8.02 4.66 -8.82
N GLY A 10 -9.04 3.78 -8.83
CA GLY A 10 -9.88 3.50 -10.01
C GLY A 10 -10.24 2.01 -10.19
N LEU A 11 -11.12 1.74 -11.16
CA LEU A 11 -11.77 0.44 -11.36
C LEU A 11 -10.81 -0.72 -11.70
N ILE A 12 -11.18 -1.96 -11.37
CA ILE A 12 -10.42 -3.15 -11.76
C ILE A 12 -10.18 -3.15 -13.28
N GLY A 13 -8.96 -3.43 -13.73
CA GLY A 13 -8.58 -3.41 -15.15
C GLY A 13 -8.22 -2.04 -15.74
N SER A 14 -8.41 -0.92 -15.02
CA SER A 14 -8.15 0.43 -15.56
C SER A 14 -6.67 0.83 -15.73
N GLY A 15 -5.73 -0.11 -15.56
CA GLY A 15 -4.29 0.17 -15.78
C GLY A 15 -3.56 0.96 -14.68
N LYS A 16 -4.16 1.18 -13.50
CA LYS A 16 -3.55 1.93 -12.38
C LYS A 16 -2.14 1.50 -12.03
N THR A 17 -1.91 0.19 -11.92
CA THR A 17 -0.58 -0.37 -11.60
C THR A 17 0.44 -0.05 -12.68
N THR A 18 0.01 -0.02 -13.95
CA THR A 18 0.87 0.34 -15.08
C THR A 18 1.25 1.82 -15.01
N VAL A 19 0.26 2.70 -14.78
CA VAL A 19 0.49 4.15 -14.67
C VAL A 19 1.34 4.47 -13.44
N ALA A 20 1.07 3.84 -12.30
CA ALA A 20 1.79 4.05 -11.05
C ALA A 20 3.28 3.70 -11.18
N LYS A 21 3.61 2.58 -11.84
CA LYS A 21 5.00 2.20 -12.14
C LYS A 21 5.69 3.22 -13.05
N ALA A 22 5.05 3.56 -14.17
CA ALA A 22 5.62 4.50 -15.15
C ALA A 22 5.84 5.90 -14.54
N LEU A 23 4.93 6.34 -13.67
CA LEU A 23 5.05 7.63 -12.97
C LEU A 23 6.17 7.60 -11.93
N ALA A 24 6.28 6.51 -11.16
CA ALA A 24 7.32 6.32 -10.18
C ALA A 24 8.72 6.34 -10.82
N GLU A 25 8.90 5.67 -11.96
CA GLU A 25 10.15 5.70 -12.73
C GLU A 25 10.50 7.11 -13.21
N LYS A 26 9.52 7.84 -13.79
CA LYS A 26 9.74 9.19 -14.31
C LYS A 26 10.07 10.21 -13.23
N LEU A 27 9.48 10.07 -12.04
CA LEU A 27 9.66 11.00 -10.91
C LEU A 27 10.72 10.53 -9.91
N MET A 28 11.37 9.39 -10.17
CA MET A 28 12.31 8.74 -9.24
C MET A 28 11.69 8.51 -7.85
N LEU A 29 10.42 8.10 -7.81
CA LEU A 29 9.69 7.79 -6.59
C LEU A 29 9.70 6.28 -6.32
N ARG A 30 9.55 5.90 -5.04
CA ARG A 30 9.28 4.51 -4.67
C ARG A 30 7.85 4.13 -5.08
N HIS A 31 7.69 3.00 -5.75
CA HIS A 31 6.38 2.45 -6.07
C HIS A 31 5.93 1.49 -4.98
N VAL A 32 4.85 1.83 -4.27
CA VAL A 32 4.27 1.02 -3.21
C VAL A 32 2.88 0.54 -3.62
N GLN A 33 2.62 -0.76 -3.48
CA GLN A 33 1.29 -1.34 -3.60
C GLN A 33 0.77 -1.70 -2.21
N ALA A 34 -0.22 -0.96 -1.72
CA ALA A 34 -0.78 -1.15 -0.37
C ALA A 34 -1.16 -2.61 -0.09
N GLY A 35 -1.83 -3.28 -1.04
CA GLY A 35 -2.21 -4.68 -0.87
C GLY A 35 -1.04 -5.66 -0.79
N MET A 36 0.13 -5.32 -1.33
CA MET A 36 1.34 -6.14 -1.20
C MET A 36 1.99 -5.94 0.17
N VAL A 37 2.06 -4.68 0.63
CA VAL A 37 2.57 -4.31 1.97
C VAL A 37 1.75 -4.99 3.07
N PHE A 38 0.42 -4.97 2.98
CA PHE A 38 -0.45 -5.70 3.91
C PHE A 38 -0.21 -7.21 3.94
N ARG A 39 0.11 -7.81 2.79
CA ARG A 39 0.43 -9.25 2.72
C ARG A 39 1.78 -9.56 3.35
N GLU A 40 2.78 -8.72 3.18
CA GLU A 40 4.08 -8.88 3.83
C GLU A 40 3.98 -8.72 5.35
N MET A 41 3.27 -7.69 5.82
CA MET A 41 3.05 -7.48 7.26
C MET A 41 2.28 -8.64 7.91
N ALA A 42 1.28 -9.20 7.22
CA ALA A 42 0.57 -10.39 7.70
C ALA A 42 1.52 -11.59 7.81
N LYS A 43 2.38 -11.80 6.81
CA LYS A 43 3.35 -12.89 6.78
C LYS A 43 4.41 -12.77 7.89
N GLU A 44 4.93 -11.57 8.13
CA GLU A 44 5.88 -11.30 9.22
C GLU A 44 5.31 -11.63 10.60
N ARG A 45 3.99 -11.51 10.77
CA ARG A 45 3.27 -11.82 12.01
C ARG A 45 2.75 -13.26 12.06
N GLY A 46 3.02 -14.08 11.04
CA GLY A 46 2.51 -15.44 10.95
C GLY A 46 0.98 -15.52 10.82
N MET A 47 0.34 -14.46 10.30
CA MET A 47 -1.12 -14.35 10.16
C MET A 47 -1.54 -14.45 8.70
N SER A 48 -2.78 -14.90 8.46
CA SER A 48 -3.41 -14.74 7.16
C SER A 48 -3.76 -13.27 6.89
N LEU A 49 -3.92 -12.90 5.61
CA LEU A 49 -4.33 -11.54 5.23
C LEU A 49 -5.67 -11.15 5.88
N GLN A 50 -6.61 -12.09 6.01
CA GLN A 50 -7.92 -11.83 6.61
C GLN A 50 -7.84 -11.60 8.13
N GLU A 51 -7.03 -12.38 8.84
CA GLU A 51 -6.77 -12.17 10.27
C GLU A 51 -6.08 -10.84 10.50
N PHE A 52 -5.10 -10.51 9.66
CA PHE A 52 -4.40 -9.24 9.73
C PHE A 52 -5.32 -8.05 9.40
N SER A 53 -6.19 -8.14 8.39
CA SER A 53 -7.18 -7.10 8.10
C SER A 53 -8.15 -6.89 9.28
N LYS A 54 -8.64 -7.96 9.92
CA LYS A 54 -9.49 -7.86 11.11
C LYS A 54 -8.77 -7.25 12.31
N LEU A 55 -7.46 -7.51 12.45
CA LEU A 55 -6.62 -6.90 13.46
C LEU A 55 -6.44 -5.39 13.19
N ALA A 56 -6.15 -5.03 11.93
CA ALA A 56 -5.96 -3.65 11.50
C ALA A 56 -7.24 -2.80 11.63
N GLU A 57 -8.42 -3.38 11.41
CA GLU A 57 -9.71 -2.70 11.64
C GLU A 57 -9.96 -2.40 13.13
N LYS A 58 -9.45 -3.25 14.03
CA LYS A 58 -9.65 -3.11 15.49
C LYS A 58 -8.60 -2.24 16.15
N ASP A 59 -7.44 -2.09 15.53
CA ASP A 59 -6.30 -1.37 16.09
C ASP A 59 -5.92 -0.18 15.20
N LYS A 60 -6.32 1.03 15.63
CA LYS A 60 -6.07 2.29 14.93
C LYS A 60 -4.57 2.62 14.78
N SER A 61 -3.68 1.87 15.41
CA SER A 61 -2.24 2.03 15.19
C SER A 61 -1.80 1.62 13.78
N PHE A 62 -2.59 0.78 13.08
CA PHE A 62 -2.25 0.34 11.72
C PHE A 62 -2.47 1.42 10.66
N ASP A 63 -3.43 2.34 10.85
CA ASP A 63 -3.59 3.52 9.97
C ASP A 63 -2.29 4.35 9.94
N ARG A 64 -1.60 4.47 11.08
CA ARG A 64 -0.31 5.19 11.15
C ARG A 64 0.84 4.49 10.44
N LEU A 65 0.75 3.18 10.23
CA LEU A 65 1.83 2.39 9.62
C LEU A 65 1.78 2.43 8.09
N VAL A 66 0.62 2.78 7.52
CA VAL A 66 0.39 2.89 6.07
C VAL A 66 0.57 4.33 5.58
N ASP A 67 0.49 5.30 6.48
CA ASP A 67 0.68 6.73 6.20
C ASP A 67 2.17 7.19 6.15
N GLU A 68 3.14 6.34 6.52
CA GLU A 68 4.61 6.60 6.41
C GLU A 68 5.27 5.89 5.20
#